data_AF-A0A161CNL2-F1
#
_entry.id   AF-A0A161CNL2-F1
#
_cell.length_a   1.000
_cell.length_b   1.000
_cell.length_c   1.000
_cell.angle_alpha   90.00
_cell.angle_beta   90.00
_cell.angle_gamma   90.00
#
_symmetry.space_group_name_H-M   'P 1'
#
loop_
_entity.id
_entity.type
_entity.pdbx_description
1 polymer ?
#
loop_
_entity_poly.entity_id
_entity_poly.type
_entity_poly.pdbx_seq_one_letter_code
_entity_poly.pdbx_strand_id
1 'polypeptide(L)'
;GCMDPSRLQHDILQIAKETLDLQLNSFQSVVAVSQKDYLGLGQDGQAFMAFYMGRIFRKPVMWAKDGMDGNADRWVLGPCEKFVSGPHMIVSVNGIAIVVQRPPSHFLEDASGSEAGAHCTESPEPVCKIKVPRPPN
;
A
#
# COMPACT_ATOMS: atom_id res chain seq x y z
N GLY A 1 -5.19 13.80 11.37
CA GLY A 1 -5.34 15.27 11.30
C GLY A 1 -6.26 15.60 10.14
N CYS A 2 -7.12 16.60 10.30
CA CYS A 2 -7.92 17.12 9.18
C CYS A 2 -6.97 17.88 8.24
N MET A 3 -6.93 17.53 6.95
CA MET A 3 -6.19 18.28 5.94
C MET A 3 -7.02 19.53 5.60
N ASP A 4 -6.50 20.72 5.89
CA ASP A 4 -7.19 21.98 5.62
C ASP A 4 -6.97 22.39 4.15
N PRO A 5 -8.02 22.39 3.30
CA PRO A 5 -7.90 22.73 1.89
C PRO A 5 -7.49 24.18 1.65
N SER A 6 -7.62 25.07 2.64
CA SER A 6 -7.19 26.47 2.53
C SER A 6 -5.67 26.64 2.49
N ARG A 7 -4.91 25.59 2.83
CA ARG A 7 -3.45 25.57 2.79
C ARG A 7 -2.88 25.20 1.42
N LEU A 8 -3.72 24.68 0.52
CA LEU A 8 -3.32 24.35 -0.85
C LEU A 8 -3.31 25.61 -1.72
N GLN A 9 -2.33 25.69 -2.62
CA GLN A 9 -2.38 26.67 -3.70
C GLN A 9 -3.65 26.44 -4.54
N HIS A 10 -4.28 27.53 -4.97
CA HIS A 10 -5.57 27.48 -5.66
C HIS A 10 -5.54 26.55 -6.88
N ASP A 11 -4.49 26.65 -7.69
CA ASP A 11 -4.31 25.85 -8.91
C ASP A 11 -4.21 24.36 -8.59
N ILE A 12 -3.47 23.98 -7.54
CA ILE A 12 -3.32 22.58 -7.09
C ILE A 12 -4.67 22.05 -6.59
N LEU A 13 -5.39 22.85 -5.81
CA LEU A 13 -6.72 22.47 -5.30
C LEU A 13 -7.70 22.26 -6.46
N GLN A 14 -7.64 23.11 -7.49
CA GLN A 14 -8.49 22.99 -8.67
C GLN A 14 -8.17 21.71 -9.44
N ILE A 15 -6.90 21.46 -9.78
CA ILE A 15 -6.48 20.23 -10.49
C ILE A 15 -6.88 18.98 -9.71
N ALA A 16 -6.68 18.96 -8.39
CA ALA A 16 -7.03 17.83 -7.54
C ALA A 16 -8.54 17.55 -7.57
N LYS A 17 -9.38 18.59 -7.47
CA LYS A 17 -10.84 18.46 -7.54
C LYS A 17 -11.31 17.98 -8.90
N GLU A 18 -10.81 18.57 -9.99
CA GLU A 18 -11.15 18.17 -11.35
C GLU A 18 -10.78 16.70 -11.60
N THR A 19 -9.59 16.28 -11.17
CA THR A 19 -9.14 14.89 -11.28
C THR A 19 -10.05 13.94 -10.50
N LEU A 20 -10.41 14.32 -9.27
CA LEU A 20 -11.32 13.54 -8.43
C LEU A 20 -12.72 13.46 -9.06
N ASP A 21 -13.28 14.56 -9.55
CA ASP A 21 -14.61 14.60 -10.15
C ASP A 21 -14.69 13.76 -11.44
N LEU A 22 -13.63 13.75 -12.25
CA LEU A 22 -13.56 12.95 -13.47
C LEU A 22 -13.47 11.44 -13.19
N GLN A 23 -12.79 11.06 -12.10
CA GLN A 23 -12.39 9.67 -11.83
C GLN A 23 -13.27 8.99 -10.76
N LEU A 24 -13.94 9.76 -9.90
CA LEU A 24 -14.91 9.28 -8.91
C LEU A 24 -16.26 8.99 -9.58
N ASN A 25 -16.25 8.16 -10.62
CA ASN A 25 -17.45 7.43 -10.98
C ASN A 25 -17.67 6.33 -9.93
N SER A 26 -18.91 6.08 -9.50
CA SER A 26 -19.24 5.12 -8.43
C SER A 26 -18.78 3.68 -8.70
N PHE A 27 -18.36 3.38 -9.92
CA PHE A 27 -17.80 2.08 -10.34
C PHE A 27 -16.26 2.00 -10.29
N GLN A 28 -15.54 3.13 -10.24
CA GLN A 28 -14.08 3.15 -10.20
C GLN A 28 -13.61 3.58 -8.80
N SER A 29 -13.06 2.62 -8.05
CA SER A 29 -12.50 2.88 -6.71
C SER A 29 -11.04 3.34 -6.75
N VAL A 30 -10.52 3.72 -7.92
CA VAL A 30 -9.12 4.07 -8.13
C VAL A 30 -9.07 5.29 -9.03
N VAL A 31 -8.21 6.25 -8.69
CA VAL A 31 -7.86 7.40 -9.52
C VAL A 31 -6.50 7.14 -10.13
N ALA A 32 -6.38 7.27 -11.44
CA ALA A 32 -5.11 7.14 -12.13
C ALA A 32 -4.66 8.49 -12.71
N VAL A 33 -3.40 8.84 -12.53
CA VAL A 33 -2.79 10.06 -13.05
C VAL A 33 -1.44 9.76 -13.69
N SER A 34 -0.99 10.64 -14.58
CA SER A 34 0.37 10.55 -15.15
C SER A 34 1.43 10.91 -14.09
N GLN A 35 2.69 10.52 -14.31
CA GLN A 35 3.80 10.96 -13.47
C GLN A 35 3.93 12.49 -13.43
N LYS A 36 3.70 13.16 -14.56
CA LYS A 36 3.74 14.63 -14.62
C LYS A 36 2.70 15.25 -13.68
N ASP A 37 1.47 14.74 -13.70
CA ASP A 37 0.38 15.26 -12.87
C ASP A 37 0.59 14.90 -11.40
N TYR A 38 1.05 13.67 -11.12
CA TYR A 38 1.43 13.25 -9.77
C TYR A 38 2.46 14.20 -9.16
N LEU A 39 3.51 14.54 -9.91
CA LEU A 39 4.52 15.50 -9.46
C LEU A 39 3.97 16.93 -9.35
N GLY A 40 3.11 17.34 -10.29
CA GLY A 40 2.47 18.65 -10.30
C GLY A 40 1.54 18.90 -9.11
N LEU A 41 0.89 17.85 -8.58
CA LEU A 41 0.09 17.93 -7.36
C LEU A 41 0.93 18.26 -6.12
N GLY A 42 2.21 17.86 -6.12
CA GLY A 42 3.07 17.96 -4.95
C GLY A 42 2.56 17.16 -3.73
N GLN A 43 3.31 17.23 -2.63
CA GLN A 43 2.98 16.47 -1.41
C GLN A 43 1.60 16.85 -0.84
N ASP A 44 1.28 18.15 -0.83
CA ASP A 44 0.02 18.63 -0.27
C ASP A 44 -1.18 18.20 -1.11
N GLY A 45 -1.09 18.31 -2.45
CA GLY A 45 -2.17 17.87 -3.35
C GLY A 45 -2.38 16.36 -3.27
N GLN A 46 -1.29 15.58 -3.25
CA GLN A 46 -1.34 14.13 -3.05
C GLN A 46 -2.01 13.75 -1.72
N ALA A 47 -1.64 14.42 -0.63
CA ALA A 47 -2.20 14.18 0.69
C ALA A 47 -3.68 14.58 0.78
N PHE A 48 -4.05 15.70 0.16
CA PHE A 48 -5.44 16.14 0.06
C PHE A 48 -6.32 15.13 -0.68
N MET A 49 -5.88 14.67 -1.85
CA MET A 49 -6.63 13.67 -2.64
C MET A 49 -6.76 12.35 -1.86
N ALA A 50 -5.69 11.89 -1.21
CA ALA A 50 -5.73 10.69 -0.39
C ALA A 50 -6.69 10.84 0.80
N PHE A 51 -6.66 11.98 1.49
CA PHE A 51 -7.59 12.26 2.58
C PHE A 51 -9.04 12.28 2.08
N TYR A 52 -9.30 12.94 0.96
CA TYR A 52 -10.64 13.07 0.38
C TYR A 52 -11.21 11.71 -0.06
N MET A 53 -10.43 10.92 -0.82
CA MET A 53 -10.84 9.57 -1.23
C MET A 53 -11.02 8.64 -0.03
N GLY A 54 -10.12 8.68 0.96
CA GLY A 54 -10.24 7.88 2.18
C GLY A 54 -11.54 8.17 2.92
N ARG A 55 -12.00 9.43 2.92
CA ARG A 55 -13.29 9.84 3.50
C ARG A 55 -14.48 9.32 2.69
N ILE A 56 -14.42 9.37 1.36
CA ILE A 56 -15.48 8.86 0.47
C ILE A 56 -15.64 7.35 0.63
N PHE A 57 -14.56 6.59 0.51
CA PHE A 57 -14.60 5.13 0.55
C PHE A 57 -14.67 4.57 1.96
N ARG A 58 -14.41 5.39 2.99
CA ARG A 58 -14.27 4.97 4.40
C ARG A 58 -13.27 3.82 4.55
N LYS A 59 -12.18 3.88 3.80
CA LYS A 59 -11.11 2.86 3.74
C LYS A 59 -9.75 3.54 3.77
N PRO A 60 -8.71 2.86 4.27
CA PRO A 60 -7.34 3.31 4.05
C PRO A 60 -7.05 3.30 2.55
N VAL A 61 -6.53 4.43 2.05
CA VAL A 61 -6.11 4.59 0.66
C VAL A 61 -4.62 4.90 0.61
N MET A 62 -3.98 4.60 -0.50
CA MET A 62 -2.59 4.97 -0.75
C MET A 62 -2.36 5.36 -2.19
N TRP A 63 -1.33 6.19 -2.39
CA TRP A 63 -0.70 6.35 -3.69
C TRP A 63 0.27 5.18 -3.92
N ALA A 64 0.22 4.61 -5.11
CA ALA A 64 1.18 3.63 -5.57
C ALA A 64 1.53 3.89 -7.04
N LYS A 65 2.76 3.57 -7.42
CA LYS A 65 3.19 3.59 -8.81
C LYS A 65 2.73 2.30 -9.49
N ASP A 66 2.22 2.42 -10.70
CA ASP A 66 1.85 1.25 -11.52
C ASP A 66 3.14 0.67 -12.14
N GLY A 67 3.53 -0.51 -11.67
CA GLY A 67 4.66 -1.28 -12.20
C GLY A 67 4.21 -2.52 -12.97
N MET A 68 2.91 -2.66 -13.27
CA MET A 68 2.37 -3.80 -14.01
C MET A 68 2.68 -3.70 -15.50
N ASP A 69 2.63 -2.49 -16.03
CA ASP A 69 2.98 -2.20 -17.41
C ASP A 69 4.42 -1.71 -17.51
N GLY A 70 5.15 -2.14 -18.55
CA GLY A 70 6.52 -1.68 -18.81
C GLY A 70 6.66 -0.17 -19.07
N ASN A 71 5.53 0.55 -19.15
CA ASN A 71 5.46 2.00 -19.23
C ASN A 71 5.14 2.58 -17.85
N ALA A 72 6.18 2.77 -17.05
CA ALA A 72 6.12 3.13 -15.63
C ALA A 72 5.76 4.61 -15.35
N ASP A 73 4.90 5.24 -16.17
CA ASP A 73 4.56 6.66 -16.08
C ASP A 73 3.20 6.92 -15.44
N ARG A 74 2.65 5.94 -14.73
CA ARG A 74 1.31 5.99 -14.13
C ARG A 74 1.36 5.84 -12.62
N TRP A 75 0.61 6.69 -11.93
CA TRP A 75 0.38 6.65 -10.50
C TRP A 75 -1.09 6.42 -10.23
N VAL A 76 -1.38 5.60 -9.23
CA VAL A 76 -2.73 5.22 -8.84
C VAL A 76 -2.97 5.53 -7.38
N LEU A 77 -4.12 6.14 -7.09
CA LEU A 77 -4.63 6.37 -5.74
C LEU A 77 -5.88 5.52 -5.54
N GLY A 78 -5.92 4.71 -4.48
CA GLY A 78 -7.08 3.87 -4.20
C GLY A 78 -6.98 3.11 -2.88
N PRO A 79 -8.01 2.33 -2.51
CA PRO A 79 -8.01 1.51 -1.31
C PRO A 79 -6.84 0.53 -1.30
N CYS A 80 -6.13 0.42 -0.17
CA CYS A 80 -4.95 -0.44 -0.07
C CYS A 80 -5.23 -1.90 -0.50
N GLU A 81 -6.40 -2.41 -0.13
CA GLU A 81 -6.88 -3.77 -0.49
C GLU A 81 -6.83 -4.03 -2.00
N LYS A 82 -7.09 -3.01 -2.84
CA LYS A 82 -7.09 -3.18 -4.30
C LYS A 82 -5.70 -3.53 -4.83
N PHE A 83 -4.66 -2.96 -4.23
CA PHE A 83 -3.28 -3.12 -4.69
C PHE A 83 -2.62 -4.41 -4.19
N VAL A 84 -3.20 -5.07 -3.18
CA VAL A 84 -2.67 -6.32 -2.61
C VAL A 84 -3.60 -7.53 -2.86
N SER A 85 -4.65 -7.35 -3.66
CA SER A 85 -5.62 -8.40 -3.99
C SER A 85 -5.29 -9.13 -5.29
N GLY A 86 -5.69 -10.42 -5.34
CA GLY A 86 -5.59 -11.23 -6.55
C GLY A 86 -4.14 -11.41 -7.03
N PRO A 87 -3.85 -11.12 -8.32
CA PRO A 87 -2.54 -11.32 -8.91
C PRO A 87 -1.54 -10.18 -8.65
N HIS A 88 -1.84 -9.26 -7.72
CA HIS A 88 -1.02 -8.08 -7.46
C HIS A 88 -0.31 -8.16 -6.09
N MET A 89 0.80 -7.45 -5.97
CA MET A 89 1.46 -7.18 -4.70
C MET A 89 2.09 -5.78 -4.71
N ILE A 90 2.33 -5.22 -3.51
CA ILE A 90 3.08 -3.97 -3.35
C ILE A 90 4.51 -4.31 -2.97
N VAL A 91 5.46 -3.69 -3.65
CA VAL A 91 6.88 -3.66 -3.26
C VAL A 91 7.29 -2.22 -2.93
N SER A 92 8.21 -2.07 -1.99
CA SER A 92 8.84 -0.78 -1.71
C SER A 92 10.14 -0.68 -2.49
N VAL A 93 10.25 0.28 -3.39
CA VAL A 93 11.48 0.58 -4.14
C VAL A 93 11.83 2.04 -3.88
N ASN A 94 12.96 2.29 -3.22
CA ASN A 94 13.41 3.63 -2.84
C ASN A 94 12.36 4.45 -2.07
N GLY A 95 11.58 3.79 -1.21
CA GLY A 95 10.52 4.43 -0.42
C GLY A 95 9.23 4.71 -1.20
N ILE A 96 9.15 4.28 -2.47
CA ILE A 96 7.94 4.37 -3.28
C ILE A 96 7.23 3.02 -3.26
N ALA A 97 5.94 3.02 -2.95
CA ALA A 97 5.09 1.86 -3.13
C ALA A 97 4.84 1.64 -4.63
N ILE A 98 5.20 0.47 -5.14
CA ILE A 98 4.98 0.07 -6.54
C ILE A 98 4.09 -1.17 -6.55
N VAL A 99 3.02 -1.14 -7.34
CA VAL A 99 2.15 -2.29 -7.59
C VAL A 99 2.76 -3.11 -8.71
N VAL A 100 3.04 -4.38 -8.44
CA VAL A 100 3.63 -5.33 -9.39
C VAL A 100 2.85 -6.62 -9.42
N GLN A 101 3.10 -7.44 -10.44
CA GLN A 101 2.49 -8.75 -10.55
C GLN A 101 3.06 -9.65 -9.45
N ARG A 102 2.18 -10.33 -8.74
CA ARG A 102 2.56 -11.30 -7.71
C ARG A 102 3.30 -12.45 -8.40
N PRO A 103 4.54 -12.77 -7.96
CA PRO A 103 5.24 -13.95 -8.41
C PRO A 103 4.41 -15.21 -8.14
N PRO A 104 4.54 -16.25 -8.97
CA PRO A 104 3.94 -17.55 -8.68
C PRO A 104 4.30 -18.04 -7.27
N SER A 105 3.37 -18.73 -6.60
CA SER A 105 3.50 -19.12 -5.19
C SER A 105 4.76 -19.94 -4.88
N HIS A 106 5.24 -20.74 -5.83
CA HIS A 106 6.46 -21.55 -5.68
C HIS A 106 7.75 -20.72 -5.56
N PHE A 107 7.73 -19.43 -5.90
CA PHE A 107 8.84 -18.51 -5.65
C PHE A 107 8.75 -17.80 -4.29
N LEU A 108 7.62 -17.93 -3.58
CA LEU A 108 7.37 -17.22 -2.31
C LEU A 108 7.61 -18.12 -1.08
N GLU A 109 7.64 -19.45 -1.24
CA GLU A 109 7.81 -20.41 -0.15
C GLU A 109 9.20 -20.37 0.50
N ASP A 110 10.23 -19.86 -0.19
CA ASP A 110 11.60 -19.78 0.34
C ASP A 110 11.87 -18.54 1.22
N ALA A 111 10.94 -17.59 1.31
CA ALA A 111 11.12 -16.33 2.07
C ALA A 111 10.48 -16.35 3.47
N SER A 112 9.78 -17.43 3.85
CA SER A 112 9.12 -17.56 5.18
C SER A 112 10.01 -18.21 6.25
N GLY A 113 11.33 -18.15 6.04
CA GLY A 113 12.34 -18.72 6.92
C GLY A 113 13.36 -17.70 7.44
N SER A 114 13.00 -16.45 7.70
CA SER A 114 13.89 -15.55 8.45
C SER A 114 13.15 -14.34 9.04
N GLU A 115 13.15 -14.28 10.37
CA GLU A 115 13.00 -13.08 11.22
C GLU A 115 11.57 -12.56 11.51
N ALA A 116 10.77 -13.40 12.17
CA ALA A 116 9.88 -12.90 13.22
C ALA A 116 10.70 -12.75 14.52
N GLY A 117 11.19 -11.54 14.80
CA GLY A 117 12.04 -11.29 15.98
C GLY A 117 12.21 -9.81 16.31
N ALA A 118 11.15 -9.15 16.77
CA ALA A 118 11.27 -7.93 17.57
C ALA A 118 10.55 -8.15 18.91
N HIS A 119 11.37 -8.44 19.92
CA HIS A 119 11.02 -8.65 21.32
C HIS A 119 10.34 -7.43 21.95
N CYS A 120 9.40 -7.68 22.86
CA CYS A 120 9.33 -7.07 24.19
C CYS A 120 8.19 -7.72 24.99
N THR A 121 8.48 -8.78 25.74
CA THR A 121 7.98 -9.00 27.11
C THR A 121 8.57 -10.30 27.67
N GLU A 122 9.35 -10.12 28.74
CA GLU A 122 9.70 -11.05 29.83
C GLU A 122 9.64 -12.57 29.61
N SER A 123 10.80 -13.21 29.74
CA SER A 123 10.96 -14.62 30.11
C SER A 123 10.72 -14.79 31.62
N PRO A 124 10.24 -15.94 32.11
CA PRO A 124 11.21 -16.97 32.50
C PRO A 124 10.85 -18.42 32.08
N GLU A 125 11.90 -19.06 31.54
CA GLU A 125 12.33 -20.46 31.65
C GLU A 125 11.67 -21.60 30.83
N PRO A 126 12.48 -22.61 30.42
CA PRO A 126 12.14 -23.54 29.34
C PRO A 126 11.73 -24.92 29.87
N VAL A 127 10.52 -25.39 29.54
CA VAL A 127 10.15 -26.80 29.79
C VAL A 127 10.52 -27.65 28.57
N CYS A 128 11.79 -28.05 28.50
CA CYS A 128 12.26 -29.09 27.60
C CYS A 128 11.60 -30.44 27.97
N LYS A 129 10.50 -30.81 27.30
CA LYS A 129 9.96 -32.17 27.39
C LYS A 129 10.77 -33.13 26.52
N ILE A 130 11.89 -33.60 27.04
CA ILE A 130 12.63 -34.73 26.48
C ILE A 130 11.80 -36.00 26.72
N LYS A 131 11.26 -36.61 25.65
CA LYS A 131 10.64 -37.94 25.70
C LYS A 131 11.75 -38.99 25.75
N VAL A 132 11.96 -39.61 26.91
CA VAL A 132 12.81 -40.79 27.06
C VAL A 132 11.98 -42.05 26.77
N PRO A 133 12.39 -42.97 25.89
CA PRO A 133 11.72 -44.26 25.73
C PRO A 133 12.17 -45.24 26.84
N ARG A 134 11.22 -45.95 27.46
CA ARG A 134 11.52 -47.07 28.38
C ARG A 134 12.04 -48.28 27.59
N PRO A 135 13.01 -49.05 28.11
CA PRO A 135 13.34 -50.36 27.56
C PRO A 135 12.29 -51.42 27.96
N PRO A 136 12.16 -52.50 27.18
CA PRO A 136 11.19 -53.57 27.45
C PRO A 136 11.71 -54.50 28.56
N ASN A 137 10.73 -55.12 29.26
CA ASN A 137 10.83 -56.03 30.43
C ASN A 137 12.17 -56.75 30.66
#